data_AF-A0A3D6AEE8-F1
#
_entry.id   AF-A0A3D6AEE8-F1
#
_cell.length_a   1.000
_cell.length_b   1.000
_cell.length_c   1.000
_cell.angle_alpha   90.00
_cell.angle_beta   90.00
_cell.angle_gamma   90.00
#
_symmetry.space_group_name_H-M   'P 1'
#
loop_
_entity.id
_entity.type
_entity.pdbx_description
1 polymer ?
#
loop_
_entity_poly.entity_id
_entity_poly.type
_entity_poly.pdbx_seq_one_letter_code
_entity_poly.pdbx_strand_id
1 'polypeptide(L)' 'MLKQPFAPDCFYAITPEIVKQTIEESEILHTVEMGGGVTIHCGIRFGRPVWLMENPNGLSAAWYDDSPTMH' A
#
# COMPACT_ATOMS: atom_id res chain seq x y z
N MET A 1 -1.20 24.01 10.63
CA MET A 1 -1.03 22.65 11.17
C MET A 1 -0.69 21.74 10.01
N LEU A 2 0.52 21.18 9.99
CA LEU A 2 0.87 20.12 9.04
C LEU A 2 0.13 18.86 9.53
N LYS A 3 -0.83 18.35 8.73
CA LYS A 3 -1.44 17.04 9.00
C LYS A 3 -0.30 16.03 9.04
N GLN A 4 -0.20 15.27 10.13
CA GLN A 4 0.75 14.17 10.24
C GLN A 4 0.60 13.30 8.99
N PRO A 5 1.70 12.94 8.29
CA PRO A 5 1.60 12.04 7.16
C PRO A 5 1.02 10.72 7.68
N PHE A 6 -0.07 10.25 7.06
CA PHE A 6 -0.64 8.94 7.31
C PHE A 6 0.44 7.88 7.08
N ALA A 7 1.07 7.42 8.16
CA ALA A 7 2.07 6.37 8.13
C ALA A 7 1.39 5.07 8.56
N PRO A 8 1.27 4.08 7.68
CA PRO A 8 0.71 2.78 8.04
C PRO A 8 1.59 2.06 9.09
N ASP A 9 0.95 1.42 10.07
CA ASP A 9 1.59 0.84 11.25
C ASP A 9 2.22 -0.55 11.01
N CYS A 10 1.76 -1.28 10.00
CA CYS A 10 2.19 -2.65 9.74
C CYS A 10 2.87 -2.79 8.37
N PHE A 11 3.85 -3.69 8.28
CA PHE A 11 4.56 -4.06 7.05
C PHE A 11 4.47 -5.56 6.80
N TYR A 12 4.15 -5.94 5.56
CA TYR A 12 4.08 -7.33 5.12
C TYR A 12 4.81 -7.51 3.79
N ALA A 13 5.65 -8.55 3.69
CA ALA A 13 6.13 -9.03 2.40
C ALA A 13 5.02 -9.87 1.75
N ILE A 14 4.70 -9.57 0.50
CA ILE A 14 3.57 -10.17 -0.22
C ILE A 14 3.97 -10.63 -1.62
N THR A 15 3.20 -11.55 -2.18
CA THR A 15 3.39 -12.05 -3.54
C THR A 15 2.76 -11.10 -4.57
N PRO A 16 3.14 -11.19 -5.85
CA PRO A 16 2.51 -10.40 -6.92
C PRO A 16 1.00 -10.61 -7.04
N GLU A 17 0.50 -11.82 -6.76
CA GLU A 17 -0.94 -12.10 -6.79
C GLU A 17 -1.69 -11.30 -5.72
N ILE A 18 -1.11 -11.19 -4.51
CA ILE A 18 -1.68 -10.38 -3.42
C ILE A 18 -1.61 -8.90 -3.78
N VAL A 19 -0.54 -8.43 -4.42
CA VAL A 19 -0.46 -7.03 -4.92
C VAL A 19 -1.62 -6.74 -5.85
N LYS A 20 -1.81 -7.58 -6.88
CA LYS A 20 -2.88 -7.39 -7.86
C LYS A 20 -4.26 -7.37 -7.21
N GLN A 21 -4.55 -8.35 -6.34
CA GLN A 21 -5.81 -8.38 -5.62
C GLN A 21 -6.00 -7.13 -4.76
N THR A 22 -4.96 -6.69 -4.05
CA THR A 22 -5.07 -5.51 -3.19
C THR A 22 -5.32 -4.25 -4.01
N ILE A 23 -4.68 -4.10 -5.18
CA ILE A 23 -4.95 -2.97 -6.09
C ILE A 23 -6.41 -3.00 -6.58
N GLU A 24 -6.92 -4.16 -7.00
CA GLU A 24 -8.30 -4.31 -7.48
C GLU A 24 -9.35 -3.95 -6.40
N GLU A 25 -9.04 -4.22 -5.13
CA GLU A 25 -9.91 -3.93 -3.99
C GLU A 25 -9.69 -2.53 -3.38
N SER A 26 -8.75 -1.75 -3.91
CA SER A 26 -8.39 -0.43 -3.36
C SER A 26 -8.74 0.70 -4.31
N GLU A 27 -9.06 1.86 -3.75
CA GLU A 27 -9.02 3.12 -4.48
C GLU A 27 -7.57 3.63 -4.51
N ILE A 28 -6.90 3.54 -5.65
CA ILE A 28 -5.54 4.07 -5.80
C ILE A 28 -5.59 5.58 -6.05
N LEU A 29 -5.01 6.34 -5.13
CA LEU A 29 -4.99 7.80 -5.17
C LEU A 29 -3.75 8.34 -5.85
N HIS A 30 -2.62 7.65 -5.68
CA HIS A 30 -1.33 8.08 -6.21
C HIS A 30 -0.44 6.88 -6.52
N THR A 31 0.40 7.03 -7.54
CA THR A 31 1.40 6.03 -7.93
C THR A 31 2.74 6.73 -8.17
N VAL A 32 3.82 6.16 -7.65
CA VAL A 32 5.19 6.65 -7.79
C VAL A 32 6.05 5.57 -8.42
N GLU A 33 6.70 5.87 -9.55
CA GLU A 33 7.72 5.01 -10.14
C GLU A 33 9.08 5.30 -9.51
N MET A 34 9.70 4.29 -8.91
CA MET A 34 10.98 4.42 -8.19
C MET A 34 12.19 4.04 -9.07
N GLY A 35 11.96 3.64 -10.33
CA GLY A 35 12.96 3.10 -11.24
C GLY A 35 13.19 1.59 -11.06
N GLY A 36 13.86 0.97 -12.04
CA GLY A 36 14.10 -0.48 -12.02
C GLY A 36 12.83 -1.34 -12.11
N GLY A 37 11.71 -0.75 -12.54
CA GLY A 37 10.39 -1.38 -12.59
C GLY A 37 9.66 -1.44 -11.24
N VAL A 38 10.21 -0.84 -10.17
CA VAL A 38 9.55 -0.78 -8.87
C VAL A 38 8.55 0.38 -8.84
N THR A 39 7.33 0.08 -8.38
CA THR A 39 6.22 1.03 -8.32
C THR A 39 5.62 1.04 -6.92
N ILE A 40 5.32 2.22 -6.39
CA ILE A 40 4.59 2.38 -5.12
C ILE A 40 3.19 2.93 -5.42
N HIS A 41 2.17 2.20 -5.01
CA HIS A 41 0.77 2.63 -5.05
C HIS A 41 0.33 3.06 -3.65
N CYS A 42 -0.19 4.28 -3.55
CA CYS A 42 -0.79 4.81 -2.32
C CYS A 42 -2.29 4.95 -2.54
N GLY A 43 -3.08 4.34 -1.66
CA GLY A 43 -4.53 4.29 -1.83
C GLY A 43 -5.28 4.11 -0.52
N ILE A 44 -6.57 3.78 -0.68
CA ILE A 44 -7.50 3.48 0.40
C ILE A 44 -8.11 2.11 0.13
N ARG A 45 -8.07 1.22 1.13
CA ARG A 45 -8.76 -0.08 1.12
C ARG A 45 -9.63 -0.17 2.37
N PHE A 46 -10.91 -0.46 2.19
CA PHE A 46 -11.90 -0.53 3.28
C PHE A 46 -11.89 0.72 4.20
N GLY A 47 -11.75 1.92 3.61
CA GLY A 47 -11.72 3.18 4.35
C GLY A 47 -10.40 3.48 5.07
N ARG A 48 -9.35 2.66 4.87
CA ARG A 48 -8.05 2.81 5.53
C ARG A 48 -6.91 2.99 4.53
N PRO A 49 -5.85 3.72 4.90
CA PRO A 49 -4.68 3.87 4.05
C PRO A 49 -4.00 2.52 3.76
N VAL A 50 -3.62 2.33 2.49
CA VAL A 50 -2.81 1.20 2.05
C VAL A 50 -1.69 1.71 1.14
N TRP A 51 -0.49 1.22 1.37
CA TRP A 51 0.66 1.48 0.51
C TRP A 51 1.16 0.15 -0.02
N LEU A 52 1.36 0.02 -1.33
CA LEU A 52 1.81 -1.21 -1.98
C LEU A 52 3.05 -0.91 -2.80
N MET A 53 4.15 -1.59 -2.52
CA MET A 53 5.33 -1.60 -3.38
C MET A 53 5.29 -2.85 -4.25
N GLU A 54 5.08 -2.66 -5.54
CA GLU A 54 5.23 -3.70 -6.55
C GLU A 54 6.69 -3.79 -6.99
N ASN A 55 7.29 -4.97 -6.89
CA ASN A 55 8.66 -5.22 -7.31
C ASN A 55 8.70 -6.41 -8.28
N PRO A 56 9.03 -6.21 -9.57
CA PRO A 56 9.04 -7.28 -10.57
C PRO A 56 10.19 -8.28 -10.37
N ASN A 57 11.17 -7.96 -9.53
CA ASN A 57 12.38 -8.76 -9.34
C ASN A 57 12.39 -9.57 -8.03
N GLY A 58 11.27 -9.66 -7.30
CA GLY A 58 11.23 -10.39 -6.04
C GLY A 58 9.92 -10.23 -5.26
N LEU A 59 10.02 -10.25 -3.93
CA LEU A 59 8.88 -10.00 -3.06
C LEU A 59 8.46 -8.53 -3.15
N SER A 60 7.15 -8.35 -3.19
CA SER A 60 6.50 -7.04 -3.07
C SER A 60 6.23 -6.75 -1.60
N ALA A 61 5.78 -5.53 -1.29
CA ALA A 61 5.46 -5.15 0.07
C ALA A 61 4.13 -4.42 0.16
N ALA A 62 3.46 -4.59 1.30
CA ALA A 62 2.29 -3.83 1.65
C ALA A 62 2.43 -3.23 3.04
N TRP A 63 1.93 -2.02 3.19
CA TRP A 63 1.73 -1.39 4.47
C TRP A 63 0.26 -1.04 4.68
N TYR A 64 -0.25 -1.39 5.85
CA TYR A 64 -1.64 -1.16 6.25
C TYR A 64 -1.69 -0.45 7.60
N ASP A 65 -2.76 0.32 7.79
CA ASP A 65 -3.20 0.72 9.12
C ASP A 65 -4.13 -0.37 9.70
N ASP A 66 -3.60 -1.16 10.63
CA ASP A 66 -4.33 -2.24 11.30
C ASP A 66 -4.82 -1.81 12.70
N SER A 67 -4.78 -0.51 13.01
CA SER A 67 -5.30 0.00 14.27
C SER A 67 -6.80 -0.34 14.36
N PRO A 68 -7.29 -0.93 15.46
CA PRO A 68 -8.71 -1.24 15.59
C PRO A 68 -9.55 0.01 15.38
N THR A 69 -10.55 -0.05 14.49
CA THR A 69 -11.47 1.06 14.23
C THR A 69 -12.21 1.28 15.55
N MET A 70 -11.92 2.38 16.25
CA MET A 70 -12.80 2.80 17.33
C MET A 70 -14.13 3.17 16.68
N HIS A 71 -15.15 2.33 16.90
CA HIS A 71 -16.53 2.57 16.53
C HIS A 71 -17.17 3.61 17.46
#